data_AF-A0A4Q4TG45-F1
#
_entry.id   AF-A0A4Q4TG45-F1
#
_cell.length_a   1.000
_cell.length_b   1.000
_cell.length_c   1.000
_cell.angle_alpha   90.00
_cell.angle_beta   90.00
_cell.angle_gamma   90.00
#
_symmetry.space_group_name_H-M   'P 1'
#
loop_
_entity.id
_entity.type
_entity.pdbx_description
1 polymer ?
#
loop_
_entity_poly.entity_id
_entity_poly.type
_entity_poly.pdbx_seq_one_letter_code
_entity_poly.pdbx_strand_id
1 'polypeptide(L)'
;MALLEFLPPTPVTAFMATLAWLPLSVTALCAYATARCIYLLYFHPASQFPGPIFAAISNVPYAYNWLRGRWPWAVEEMVKKYGNVVRVAPNEIVFATPQAALDLMDFGTGDGGFIWEQDPVKRREVAKKILPAFSTKAIKAKEPIVHQHIDFFIEKMKSVGGSSEGVDMNTLAMDMSADLAYNRELHQMRDGT
;
A
#
# COMPACT_ATOMS: atom_id res chain seq x y z
N MET A 1 -47.55 9.69 57.51
CA MET A 1 -47.35 8.70 56.43
C MET A 1 -46.92 9.46 55.16
N ALA A 2 -45.74 10.13 55.17
CA ALA A 2 -45.20 10.86 54.01
C ALA A 2 -43.78 11.43 54.27
N LEU A 3 -42.87 10.71 54.95
CA LEU A 3 -41.51 11.22 55.23
C LEU A 3 -40.40 10.14 55.08
N LEU A 4 -40.60 9.14 54.21
CA LEU A 4 -39.61 8.08 53.97
C LEU A 4 -39.37 7.80 52.47
N GLU A 5 -39.47 8.80 51.60
CA GLU A 5 -39.31 8.62 50.15
C GLU A 5 -38.21 9.45 49.47
N PHE A 6 -37.31 10.09 50.23
CA PHE A 6 -36.24 10.87 49.61
C PHE A 6 -34.88 10.69 50.30
N LEU A 7 -34.39 9.45 50.34
CA LEU A 7 -32.96 9.21 50.56
C LEU A 7 -32.26 9.24 49.19
N PRO A 8 -31.23 10.08 48.97
CA PRO A 8 -30.51 10.12 47.70
C PRO A 8 -29.92 8.73 47.41
N PRO A 9 -29.89 8.30 46.13
CA PRO A 9 -29.33 7.00 45.78
C PRO A 9 -27.90 6.93 46.31
N THR A 10 -27.66 5.97 47.20
CA THR A 10 -26.31 5.74 47.73
C THR A 10 -25.34 5.50 46.57
N PRO A 11 -24.06 5.88 46.69
CA PRO A 11 -23.08 5.71 45.61
C PRO A 11 -22.99 4.26 45.14
N VAL A 12 -23.30 3.30 46.01
CA VAL A 12 -23.36 1.86 45.69
C VAL A 12 -24.49 1.52 44.71
N THR A 13 -25.69 2.10 44.89
CA THR A 13 -26.83 1.85 43.97
C THR A 13 -26.61 2.46 42.59
N ALA A 14 -25.95 3.62 42.49
CA ALA A 14 -25.58 4.23 41.22
C ALA A 14 -24.51 3.41 40.49
N PHE A 15 -23.52 2.89 41.22
CA PHE A 15 -22.47 2.02 40.67
C PHE A 15 -23.04 0.69 40.15
N MET A 16 -23.92 0.02 40.90
CA MET A 16 -24.58 -1.22 40.47
C MET A 16 -25.47 -1.02 39.24
N ALA A 17 -26.14 0.13 39.13
CA ALA A 17 -26.92 0.47 37.94
C ALA A 17 -26.04 0.58 36.70
N THR A 18 -24.86 1.23 36.78
CA THR A 18 -23.92 1.32 35.62
C THR A 18 -23.40 -0.03 35.16
N LEU A 19 -23.16 -0.98 36.08
CA LEU A 19 -22.77 -2.34 35.75
C LEU A 19 -23.85 -3.13 34.99
N ALA A 20 -25.13 -2.83 35.22
CA ALA A 20 -26.24 -3.50 34.52
C ALA A 20 -26.37 -3.08 33.04
N TRP A 21 -25.87 -1.91 32.65
CA TRP A 21 -25.86 -1.47 31.24
C TRP A 21 -24.72 -2.09 30.42
N LEU A 22 -23.67 -2.60 31.07
CA LEU A 22 -22.55 -3.28 30.41
C LEU A 22 -22.96 -4.57 29.65
N PRO A 23 -23.70 -5.53 30.23
CA PRO A 23 -24.11 -6.72 29.49
C PRO A 23 -25.09 -6.39 28.36
N LEU A 24 -25.96 -5.40 28.55
CA LEU A 24 -26.89 -4.96 27.50
C LEU A 24 -26.14 -4.32 26.32
N SER A 25 -25.16 -3.46 26.60
CA SER A 25 -24.34 -2.84 25.56
C SER A 25 -23.46 -3.86 24.82
N VAL A 26 -22.88 -4.83 25.54
CA VAL A 26 -22.13 -5.94 24.94
C VAL A 26 -23.03 -6.80 24.05
N THR A 27 -24.24 -7.13 24.51
CA THR A 27 -25.20 -7.93 23.73
C THR A 27 -25.62 -7.19 22.46
N ALA A 28 -25.91 -5.89 22.56
CA ALA A 28 -26.24 -5.06 21.40
C ALA A 28 -25.08 -4.97 20.41
N LEU A 29 -23.84 -4.83 20.91
CA LEU A 29 -22.64 -4.82 20.07
C LEU A 29 -22.44 -6.16 19.34
N CYS A 30 -22.60 -7.29 20.04
CA CYS A 30 -22.53 -8.61 19.44
C CYS A 30 -23.60 -8.80 18.37
N ALA A 31 -24.85 -8.44 18.65
CA ALA A 31 -25.94 -8.51 17.68
C ALA A 31 -25.67 -7.66 16.43
N TYR A 32 -25.19 -6.43 16.61
CA TYR A 32 -24.78 -5.55 15.52
C TYR A 32 -23.63 -6.14 14.70
N ALA A 33 -22.59 -6.67 15.36
CA ALA A 33 -21.45 -7.28 14.69
C ALA A 33 -21.87 -8.49 13.86
N THR A 34 -22.72 -9.36 14.39
CA THR A 34 -23.26 -10.52 13.65
C THR A 34 -24.08 -10.09 12.45
N ALA A 35 -25.01 -9.13 12.64
CA ALA A 35 -25.81 -8.59 11.53
C ALA A 35 -24.93 -7.97 10.44
N ARG A 36 -23.87 -7.25 10.84
CA ARG A 36 -22.90 -6.65 9.91
C ARG A 36 -22.11 -7.71 9.14
N CYS A 37 -21.67 -8.79 9.79
CA CYS A 37 -20.99 -9.90 9.13
C CYS A 37 -21.88 -10.57 8.07
N ILE A 38 -23.15 -10.82 8.41
CA ILE A 38 -24.13 -11.40 7.48
C ILE A 38 -24.34 -10.46 6.29
N TYR A 39 -24.48 -9.16 6.53
CA TYR A 39 -24.59 -8.17 5.46
C TYR A 39 -23.36 -8.18 4.54
N LEU A 40 -22.15 -8.17 5.09
CA LEU A 40 -20.91 -8.13 4.31
C LEU A 40 -20.67 -9.40 3.48
N LEU A 41 -21.10 -10.56 3.98
CA LEU A 41 -20.94 -11.83 3.29
C LEU A 41 -21.99 -12.07 2.20
N TYR A 42 -23.24 -11.68 2.41
CA TYR A 42 -24.33 -12.05 1.51
C TYR A 42 -24.90 -10.87 0.72
N PHE A 43 -25.17 -9.74 1.38
CA PHE A 43 -25.93 -8.62 0.80
C PHE A 43 -25.06 -7.51 0.23
N HIS A 44 -23.75 -7.51 0.52
CA HIS A 44 -22.84 -6.50 0.02
C HIS A 44 -22.63 -6.66 -1.50
N PRO A 45 -22.58 -5.59 -2.32
CA PRO A 45 -22.39 -5.71 -3.77
C PRO A 45 -21.11 -6.46 -4.16
N ALA A 46 -20.07 -6.41 -3.33
CA ALA A 46 -18.84 -7.18 -3.54
C ALA A 46 -18.92 -8.66 -3.13
N SER A 47 -20.03 -9.15 -2.57
CA SER A 47 -20.20 -10.57 -2.17
C SER A 47 -20.22 -11.54 -3.36
N GLN A 48 -20.53 -11.04 -4.56
CA GLN A 48 -20.51 -11.81 -5.80
C GLN A 48 -19.11 -12.33 -6.17
N PHE A 49 -18.06 -11.73 -5.62
CA PHE A 49 -16.68 -12.10 -5.93
C PHE A 49 -16.15 -13.11 -4.92
N PRO A 50 -15.46 -14.17 -5.37
CA PRO A 50 -14.90 -15.18 -4.48
C PRO A 50 -13.75 -14.59 -3.66
N GLY A 51 -13.55 -15.10 -2.45
CA GLY A 51 -12.44 -14.68 -1.59
C GLY A 51 -12.48 -15.33 -0.20
N PRO A 52 -11.44 -15.11 0.63
CA PRO A 52 -11.41 -15.58 2.00
C PRO A 52 -12.52 -14.93 2.84
N ILE A 53 -13.25 -15.72 3.64
CA ILE A 53 -14.34 -15.22 4.51
C ILE A 53 -13.85 -14.12 5.44
N PHE A 54 -12.67 -14.29 6.05
CA PHE A 54 -12.09 -13.28 6.95
C PHE A 54 -11.78 -11.96 6.24
N ALA A 55 -11.36 -12.02 4.98
CA ALA A 55 -11.09 -10.85 4.15
C ALA A 55 -12.39 -10.14 3.71
N ALA A 56 -13.48 -10.89 3.52
CA ALA A 56 -14.79 -10.32 3.21
C ALA A 56 -15.43 -9.57 4.41
N ILE A 57 -15.10 -9.97 5.64
CA ILE A 57 -15.66 -9.42 6.88
C ILE A 57 -14.82 -8.27 7.43
N SER A 58 -13.48 -8.34 7.34
CA SER A 58 -12.58 -7.41 8.02
C SER A 58 -11.30 -7.14 7.26
N ASN A 59 -10.72 -5.95 7.48
CA ASN A 59 -9.40 -5.53 6.98
C ASN A 59 -8.23 -6.11 7.79
N VAL A 60 -8.49 -6.91 8.83
CA VAL A 60 -7.42 -7.47 9.67
C VAL A 60 -6.44 -8.34 8.89
N PRO A 61 -6.84 -9.26 7.99
CA PRO A 61 -5.90 -10.04 7.20
C PRO A 61 -5.05 -9.18 6.26
N TYR A 62 -5.64 -8.12 5.70
CA TYR A 62 -4.93 -7.13 4.90
C TYR A 62 -3.85 -6.45 5.74
N ALA A 63 -4.23 -5.84 6.88
CA ALA A 63 -3.32 -5.12 7.75
C ALA A 63 -2.18 -6.02 8.27
N TYR A 64 -2.49 -7.26 8.64
CA TYR A 64 -1.50 -8.23 9.08
C TYR A 64 -0.46 -8.57 8.00
N ASN A 65 -0.91 -8.85 6.78
CA ASN A 65 0.00 -9.16 5.67
C ASN A 65 0.77 -7.92 5.19
N TRP A 66 0.16 -6.75 5.27
CA TRP A 66 0.81 -5.47 4.98
C TRP A 66 1.93 -5.16 5.96
N LEU A 67 1.67 -5.28 7.27
CA LEU A 67 2.68 -5.06 8.32
C LEU A 67 3.84 -6.06 8.26
N ARG A 68 3.61 -7.26 7.72
CA ARG A 68 4.66 -8.25 7.47
C ARG A 68 5.42 -8.04 6.16
N GLY A 69 5.00 -7.06 5.36
CA GLY A 69 5.50 -6.87 4.00
C GLY A 69 5.17 -8.04 3.07
N ARG A 70 4.23 -8.93 3.43
CA ARG A 70 3.88 -10.14 2.66
C ARG A 70 2.61 -10.00 1.82
N TRP A 71 2.08 -8.78 1.72
CA TRP A 71 0.84 -8.52 0.98
C TRP A 71 0.84 -9.03 -0.47
N PRO A 72 1.90 -8.79 -1.29
CA PRO A 72 1.92 -9.27 -2.66
C PRO A 72 1.79 -10.80 -2.78
N TRP A 73 2.48 -11.54 -1.91
CA TRP A 73 2.41 -13.00 -1.87
C TRP A 73 1.05 -13.51 -1.41
N ALA A 74 0.45 -12.86 -0.40
CA ALA A 74 -0.88 -13.22 0.06
C ALA A 74 -1.94 -13.03 -1.04
N VAL A 75 -1.83 -11.94 -1.81
CA VAL A 75 -2.69 -11.69 -2.98
C VAL A 75 -2.46 -12.72 -4.07
N GLU A 76 -1.21 -13.06 -4.36
CA GLU A 76 -0.88 -14.10 -5.35
C GLU A 76 -1.48 -15.46 -4.97
N GLU A 77 -1.36 -15.87 -3.70
CA GLU A 77 -1.97 -17.10 -3.19
C GLU A 77 -3.50 -17.07 -3.30
N MET A 78 -4.11 -15.92 -2.99
CA MET A 78 -5.55 -15.72 -3.14
C MET A 78 -5.99 -15.83 -4.61
N VAL A 79 -5.26 -15.19 -5.54
CA VAL A 79 -5.54 -15.28 -6.98
C VAL A 79 -5.38 -16.71 -7.49
N LYS A 80 -4.33 -17.43 -7.07
CA LYS A 80 -4.13 -18.84 -7.42
C LYS A 80 -5.27 -19.74 -6.93
N LYS A 81 -5.85 -19.44 -5.76
CA LYS A 81 -6.88 -20.27 -5.13
C LYS A 81 -8.30 -19.95 -5.59
N TYR A 82 -8.63 -18.67 -5.75
CA TYR A 82 -9.99 -18.18 -6.00
C TYR A 82 -10.21 -17.69 -7.45
N GLY A 83 -9.13 -17.52 -8.23
CA GLY A 83 -9.18 -17.12 -9.64
C GLY A 83 -8.71 -15.68 -9.88
N ASN A 84 -8.90 -15.17 -11.09
CA ASN A 84 -8.36 -13.88 -11.52
C ASN A 84 -9.09 -12.66 -10.93
N VAL A 85 -10.21 -12.84 -10.24
CA VAL A 85 -10.95 -11.76 -9.58
C VAL A 85 -11.27 -12.19 -8.17
N VAL A 86 -10.65 -11.53 -7.19
CA VAL A 86 -10.73 -11.94 -5.79
C VAL A 86 -11.05 -10.78 -4.89
N ARG A 87 -11.98 -10.98 -3.96
CA ARG A 87 -12.25 -10.04 -2.88
C ARG A 87 -11.19 -10.19 -1.80
N VAL A 88 -10.38 -9.15 -1.61
CA VAL A 88 -9.24 -9.15 -0.69
C VAL A 88 -9.49 -8.34 0.59
N ALA A 89 -10.52 -7.49 0.58
CA ALA A 89 -11.03 -6.76 1.74
C ALA A 89 -12.57 -6.57 1.61
N PRO A 90 -13.28 -6.09 2.63
CA PRO A 90 -14.73 -5.89 2.57
C PRO A 90 -15.13 -4.95 1.41
N ASN A 91 -14.31 -3.95 1.11
CA ASN A 91 -14.55 -2.95 0.08
C ASN A 91 -13.50 -2.98 -1.05
N GLU A 92 -12.66 -4.01 -1.13
CA GLU A 92 -11.56 -4.07 -2.11
C GLU A 92 -11.54 -5.39 -2.88
N ILE A 93 -11.30 -5.28 -4.18
CA ILE A 93 -11.27 -6.38 -5.12
C ILE A 93 -10.00 -6.25 -5.94
N VAL A 94 -9.31 -7.37 -6.13
CA VAL A 94 -8.14 -7.47 -7.00
C VAL A 94 -8.56 -8.11 -8.30
N PHE A 95 -8.22 -7.44 -9.40
CA PHE A 95 -8.36 -7.95 -10.76
C PHE A 95 -6.98 -8.29 -11.32
N ALA A 96 -6.72 -9.58 -11.52
CA ALA A 96 -5.50 -10.12 -12.12
C ALA A 96 -5.73 -10.52 -13.58
N THR A 97 -6.39 -9.66 -14.36
CA THR A 97 -6.64 -9.87 -15.80
C THR A 97 -5.93 -8.80 -16.63
N PRO A 98 -5.44 -9.13 -17.86
CA PRO A 98 -4.83 -8.15 -18.74
C PRO A 98 -5.78 -7.00 -19.12
N GLN A 99 -7.06 -7.30 -19.27
CA GLN A 99 -8.10 -6.31 -19.58
C GLN A 99 -8.27 -5.29 -18.45
N ALA A 100 -8.19 -5.74 -17.19
CA ALA A 100 -8.27 -4.83 -16.05
C ALA A 100 -7.13 -3.81 -16.04
N ALA A 101 -5.95 -4.14 -16.57
CA ALA A 101 -4.89 -3.14 -16.69
C ALA A 101 -5.30 -1.99 -17.63
N LEU A 102 -5.99 -2.28 -18.74
CA LEU A 102 -6.46 -1.23 -19.67
C LEU A 102 -7.64 -0.44 -19.10
N ASP A 103 -8.56 -1.13 -18.43
CA ASP A 103 -9.78 -0.52 -17.89
C ASP A 103 -9.52 0.28 -16.61
N LEU A 104 -8.55 -0.14 -15.79
CA LEU A 104 -8.21 0.49 -14.51
C LEU A 104 -7.06 1.49 -14.60
N MET A 105 -6.19 1.41 -15.62
CA MET A 105 -5.08 2.37 -15.78
C MET A 105 -5.55 3.80 -16.05
N ASP A 106 -6.84 4.04 -16.26
CA ASP A 106 -7.43 5.38 -16.14
C ASP A 106 -7.65 5.73 -14.65
N PHE A 107 -6.55 5.84 -13.91
CA PHE A 107 -6.60 6.07 -12.47
C PHE A 107 -7.16 7.47 -12.14
N GLY A 108 -8.34 7.51 -11.53
CA GLY A 108 -8.60 7.99 -10.16
C GLY A 108 -8.09 9.38 -9.75
N THR A 109 -9.00 10.17 -9.15
CA THR A 109 -8.96 11.63 -8.90
C THR A 109 -7.72 12.21 -8.20
N GLY A 110 -7.22 13.33 -8.73
CA GLY A 110 -7.19 14.58 -7.95
C GLY A 110 -5.86 15.13 -7.43
N ASP A 111 -4.72 14.44 -7.60
CA ASP A 111 -3.48 14.89 -6.94
C ASP A 111 -2.74 16.00 -7.70
N GLY A 112 -3.19 16.35 -8.92
CA GLY A 112 -2.63 17.46 -9.71
C GLY A 112 -1.15 17.35 -10.05
N GLY A 113 -0.51 16.22 -9.75
CA GLY A 113 0.89 15.97 -10.06
C GLY A 113 1.10 15.77 -11.56
N PHE A 114 2.28 16.12 -12.05
CA PHE A 114 2.67 15.94 -13.46
C PHE A 114 2.40 14.50 -13.96
N ILE A 115 2.64 13.49 -13.11
CA ILE A 115 2.43 12.07 -13.45
C ILE A 115 0.98 11.58 -13.29
N TRP A 116 0.12 12.36 -12.62
CA TRP A 116 -1.27 12.01 -12.26
C TRP A 116 -2.31 12.94 -12.92
N GLU A 117 -1.90 13.74 -13.92
CA GLU A 117 -2.79 14.66 -14.62
C GLU A 117 -3.84 13.92 -15.47
N GLN A 118 -5.10 14.12 -15.14
CA GLN A 118 -6.21 13.38 -15.74
C GLN A 118 -6.71 13.99 -17.05
N ASP A 119 -6.70 15.31 -17.17
CA ASP A 119 -7.22 16.00 -18.36
C ASP A 119 -6.40 15.56 -19.58
N PRO A 120 -7.02 14.97 -20.62
CA PRO A 120 -6.30 14.47 -21.79
C PRO A 120 -5.50 15.56 -22.51
N VAL A 121 -5.94 16.82 -22.45
CA VAL A 121 -5.24 17.95 -23.05
C VAL A 121 -4.01 18.31 -22.23
N LYS A 122 -4.16 18.49 -20.92
CA LYS A 122 -3.04 18.81 -20.02
C LYS A 122 -2.04 17.67 -19.92
N ARG A 123 -2.49 16.42 -19.82
CA ARG A 123 -1.65 15.21 -19.83
C ARG A 123 -0.77 15.17 -21.08
N ARG A 124 -1.32 15.55 -22.24
CA ARG A 124 -0.55 15.65 -23.48
C ARG A 124 0.49 16.76 -23.43
N GLU A 125 0.18 17.92 -22.85
CA GLU A 125 1.12 19.03 -22.68
C GLU A 125 2.26 18.72 -21.72
N VAL A 126 1.90 18.13 -20.58
CA VAL A 126 2.78 17.55 -19.57
C VAL A 126 3.70 16.53 -20.23
N ALA A 127 3.15 15.49 -20.85
CA ALA A 127 3.93 14.45 -21.53
C ALA A 127 4.88 15.03 -22.59
N LYS A 128 4.44 16.02 -23.38
CA LYS A 128 5.31 16.71 -24.36
C LYS A 128 6.55 17.33 -23.73
N LYS A 129 6.50 17.79 -22.48
CA LYS A 129 7.66 18.37 -21.79
C LYS A 129 8.68 17.32 -21.35
N ILE A 130 8.23 16.11 -20.99
CA ILE A 130 9.11 15.05 -20.45
C ILE A 130 9.54 14.01 -21.50
N LEU A 131 8.70 13.69 -22.47
CA LEU A 131 9.00 12.68 -23.50
C LEU A 131 10.36 12.87 -24.20
N PRO A 132 10.83 14.11 -24.50
CA PRO A 132 12.15 14.30 -25.11
C PRO A 132 13.31 13.76 -24.24
N ALA A 133 13.18 13.80 -22.91
CA ALA A 133 14.20 13.28 -21.99
C ALA A 133 14.36 11.75 -22.09
N PHE A 134 13.32 11.06 -22.56
CA PHE A 134 13.31 9.61 -22.81
C PHE A 134 13.49 9.25 -24.29
N SER A 135 13.87 10.21 -25.14
CA SER A 135 14.18 9.93 -26.54
C SER A 135 15.44 9.09 -26.70
N THR A 136 15.54 8.30 -27.78
CA THR A 136 16.74 7.50 -28.09
C THR A 136 18.02 8.34 -28.10
N LYS A 137 17.94 9.59 -28.57
CA LYS A 137 19.06 10.54 -28.56
C LYS A 137 19.49 10.91 -27.14
N ALA A 138 18.53 11.23 -26.27
CA ALA A 138 18.81 11.57 -24.87
C ALA A 138 19.36 10.38 -24.09
N ILE A 139 18.82 9.17 -24.32
CA ILE A 139 19.32 7.94 -23.68
C ILE A 139 20.77 7.66 -24.12
N LYS A 140 21.06 7.72 -25.42
CA LYS A 140 22.43 7.53 -25.94
C LYS A 140 23.41 8.58 -25.43
N ALA A 141 22.97 9.83 -25.27
CA ALA A 141 23.81 10.89 -24.72
C ALA A 141 24.22 10.63 -23.26
N LYS A 142 23.40 9.89 -22.49
CA LYS A 142 23.66 9.52 -21.09
C LYS A 142 24.37 8.19 -20.91
N GLU A 143 24.51 7.40 -21.98
CA GLU A 143 25.21 6.12 -21.95
C GLU A 143 26.65 6.20 -21.39
N PRO A 144 27.49 7.20 -21.75
CA PRO A 144 28.85 7.30 -21.21
C PRO A 144 28.89 7.47 -19.69
N ILE A 145 27.90 8.18 -19.13
CA ILE A 145 27.78 8.42 -17.69
C ILE A 145 27.52 7.09 -16.97
N VAL A 146 26.65 6.25 -17.53
CA VAL A 146 26.37 4.91 -16.97
C VAL A 146 27.62 4.05 -16.98
N HIS A 147 28.38 4.04 -18.09
CA HIS A 147 29.64 3.29 -18.18
C HIS A 147 30.66 3.77 -17.14
N GLN A 148 30.80 5.08 -16.93
CA GLN A 148 31.68 5.63 -15.90
C GLN A 148 31.36 5.09 -14.49
N HIS A 149 30.09 5.09 -14.09
CA HIS A 149 29.68 4.56 -12.78
C HIS A 149 29.88 3.04 -12.68
N ILE A 150 29.65 2.29 -13.76
CA ILE A 150 29.90 0.85 -13.80
C ILE A 150 31.41 0.55 -13.69
N ASP A 151 32.25 1.30 -14.38
CA ASP A 151 33.71 1.14 -14.33
C ASP A 151 34.22 1.40 -12.89
N PHE A 152 33.76 2.47 -12.25
CA PHE A 152 34.06 2.74 -10.83
C PHE A 152 33.60 1.61 -9.91
N PHE A 153 32.40 1.06 -10.15
CA PHE A 153 31.89 -0.07 -9.38
C PHE A 153 32.78 -1.32 -9.54
N ILE A 154 33.22 -1.62 -10.75
CA ILE A 154 34.14 -2.74 -11.04
C ILE A 154 35.49 -2.52 -10.37
N GLU A 155 36.03 -1.31 -10.41
CA GLU A 155 37.28 -0.97 -9.72
C GLU A 155 37.17 -1.16 -8.20
N LYS A 156 36.05 -0.72 -7.60
CA LYS A 156 35.79 -0.91 -6.18
C LYS A 156 35.61 -2.39 -5.82
N MET A 157 34.94 -3.17 -6.66
CA MET A 157 34.85 -4.63 -6.47
C MET A 157 36.22 -5.31 -6.54
N LYS A 158 37.11 -4.84 -7.43
CA LYS A 158 38.48 -5.37 -7.52
C LYS A 158 39.33 -5.03 -6.30
N SER A 159 39.20 -3.83 -5.74
CA SER A 159 39.97 -3.42 -4.55
C SER A 159 39.52 -4.15 -3.28
N VAL A 160 38.24 -4.47 -3.19
CA VAL A 160 37.65 -5.25 -2.08
C VAL A 160 37.78 -6.76 -2.31
N GLY A 161 38.11 -7.19 -3.54
CA GLY A 161 38.24 -8.59 -3.93
C GLY A 161 39.23 -9.37 -3.06
N GLY A 162 38.69 -10.25 -2.20
CA GLY A 162 39.45 -11.04 -1.21
C GLY A 162 39.04 -10.77 0.24
N SER A 163 38.30 -9.68 0.50
CA SER A 163 37.62 -9.42 1.76
C SER A 163 36.26 -10.16 1.84
N SER A 164 35.77 -10.41 3.05
CA SER A 164 34.39 -10.90 3.28
C SER A 164 33.34 -9.78 3.17
N GLU A 165 33.78 -8.53 3.04
CA GLU A 165 32.94 -7.35 2.92
C GLU A 165 32.54 -7.15 1.45
N GLY A 166 31.23 -7.05 1.18
CA GLY A 166 30.71 -6.82 -0.17
C GLY A 166 30.56 -5.33 -0.47
N VAL A 167 30.35 -4.99 -1.75
CA VAL A 167 30.01 -3.62 -2.16
C VAL A 167 28.50 -3.48 -2.25
N ASP A 168 27.91 -2.47 -1.59
CA ASP A 168 26.47 -2.21 -1.67
C ASP A 168 26.07 -1.68 -3.06
N MET A 169 25.11 -2.35 -3.69
CA MET A 169 24.56 -1.97 -5.00
C MET A 169 23.63 -0.75 -4.90
N ASN A 170 23.05 -0.48 -3.72
CA ASN A 170 22.17 0.67 -3.56
C ASN A 170 22.93 1.99 -3.75
N THR A 171 24.18 2.05 -3.30
CA THR A 171 25.08 3.20 -3.49
C THR A 171 25.33 3.48 -4.97
N LEU A 172 25.57 2.44 -5.77
CA LEU A 172 25.69 2.56 -7.23
C LEU A 172 24.40 3.11 -7.85
N ALA A 173 23.25 2.56 -7.47
CA ALA A 173 21.97 2.99 -8.00
C ALA A 173 21.65 4.46 -7.63
N MET A 174 22.01 4.89 -6.42
CA MET A 174 21.85 6.29 -5.99
C MET A 174 22.77 7.23 -6.76
N ASP A 175 24.07 6.93 -6.86
CA ASP A 175 25.04 7.76 -7.60
C ASP A 175 24.63 7.88 -9.08
N MET A 176 24.29 6.76 -9.71
CA MET A 176 23.81 6.74 -11.11
C MET A 176 22.53 7.54 -11.28
N SER A 177 21.52 7.33 -10.42
CA SER A 177 20.23 8.02 -10.56
C SER A 177 20.35 9.52 -10.32
N ALA A 178 21.19 9.96 -9.38
CA ALA A 178 21.43 11.36 -9.11
C ALA A 178 22.12 12.08 -10.27
N ASP A 179 23.11 11.42 -10.87
CA ASP A 179 23.83 11.98 -12.02
C ASP A 179 22.93 12.01 -13.26
N LEU A 180 22.20 10.92 -13.52
CA LEU A 180 21.26 10.86 -14.64
C LEU A 180 20.09 11.84 -14.49
N ALA A 181 19.56 12.06 -13.29
CA ALA A 181 18.37 12.91 -13.09
C ALA A 181 18.73 14.39 -12.88
N TYR A 182 19.79 14.67 -12.14
CA TYR A 182 20.14 16.01 -11.66
C TYR A 182 21.49 16.52 -12.16
N ASN A 183 22.24 15.71 -12.94
CA ASN A 183 23.61 16.03 -13.37
C ASN A 183 24.48 16.41 -12.16
N ARG A 184 24.35 15.62 -11.09
CA ARG A 184 25.02 15.82 -9.81
C ARG A 184 25.70 14.53 -9.39
N GLU A 185 27.01 14.61 -9.20
CA GLU A 185 27.80 13.54 -8.62
C GLU A 185 27.63 13.57 -7.09
N LEU A 186 27.13 12.48 -6.51
CA LEU A 186 27.00 12.33 -5.06
C LEU A 186 28.24 11.69 -4.43
N HIS A 187 29.10 11.05 -5.26
CA HIS A 187 30.36 10.43 -4.87
C HIS A 187 30.25 9.39 -3.74
N GLN A 188 29.07 8.81 -3.51
CA GLN A 188 28.88 7.89 -2.39
C GLN A 188 29.72 6.61 -2.54
N MET A 189 29.94 6.15 -3.78
CA MET A 189 30.84 5.03 -4.03
C MET A 189 32.31 5.37 -3.77
N ARG A 190 32.71 6.63 -3.93
CA ARG A 190 34.09 7.09 -3.71
C ARG A 190 34.39 7.30 -2.22
N ASP A 191 33.46 7.92 -1.50
CA ASP A 191 33.70 8.43 -0.15
C ASP A 191 33.44 7.39 0.95
N GLY A 192 32.91 6.21 0.59
CA GLY A 192 32.87 5.03 1.46
C GLY A 192 32.07 5.24 2.73
N THR A 193 30.75 5.20 2.61
CA THR A 193 29.88 4.88 3.76
C THR A 193 29.73 3.39 3.94
#